data_AF-A0A7W1S5I1-F1
#
_entry.id   AF-A0A7W1S5I1-F1
#
_cell.length_a   1.000
_cell.length_b   1.000
_cell.length_c   1.000
_cell.angle_alpha   90.00
_cell.angle_beta   90.00
_cell.angle_gamma   90.00
#
_symmetry.space_group_name_H-M   'P 1'
#
loop_
_entity.id
_entity.type
_entity.pdbx_description
1 polymer ?
#
loop_
_entity_poly.entity_id
_entity_poly.type
_entity_poly.pdbx_seq_one_letter_code
_entity_poly.pdbx_strand_id
1 'polypeptide(L)' 'RDGLQALQDAVFPGKVVIFPHIKEFPLTALSDLKDKLPTVYAKLENGLWNSEAEKEFLRVMLPEG' A
#
# COMPACT_ATOMS: atom_id res chain seq x y z
N ARG A 1 15.50 3.98 -9.56
CA ARG A 1 16.32 3.10 -8.70
C ARG A 1 15.68 3.11 -7.31
N ASP A 2 14.36 2.92 -7.15
CA ASP A 2 13.68 3.47 -5.95
C ASP A 2 12.62 2.52 -5.39
N GLY A 3 13.11 1.61 -4.56
CA GLY A 3 12.28 0.70 -3.76
C GLY A 3 13.12 0.03 -2.67
N LEU A 4 14.42 -0.20 -2.95
CA LEU A 4 15.35 -0.76 -1.98
C LEU A 4 15.91 0.26 -0.95
N GLN A 5 15.94 1.55 -1.25
CA GLN A 5 16.57 2.52 -0.35
C GLN A 5 15.68 2.89 0.85
N ALA A 6 14.36 2.71 0.74
CA ALA A 6 13.42 2.85 1.86
C ALA A 6 13.56 1.74 2.92
N LEU A 7 14.31 0.66 2.63
CA LEU A 7 14.61 -0.40 3.59
C LEU A 7 15.82 -0.06 4.48
N GLN A 8 16.63 0.95 4.16
CA GLN A 8 17.83 1.29 4.94
C GLN A 8 17.55 2.11 6.21
N ASP A 9 16.43 2.84 6.28
CA ASP A 9 16.18 3.77 7.38
C ASP A 9 15.23 3.26 8.48
N ALA A 10 14.79 1.99 8.43
CA ALA A 10 14.00 1.36 9.51
C ALA A 10 12.78 2.20 9.98
N VAL A 11 12.11 2.92 9.07
CA VAL A 11 11.02 3.85 9.43
C VAL A 11 9.67 3.14 9.63
N PHE A 12 9.52 1.90 9.14
CA PHE A 12 8.30 1.12 9.30
C PHE A 12 8.61 -0.29 9.81
N PRO A 13 8.40 -0.58 11.11
CA PRO A 13 8.47 -1.95 11.60
C PRO A 13 7.32 -2.75 10.98
N GLY A 14 7.62 -3.61 10.00
CA GLY A 14 6.61 -4.49 9.38
C GLY A 14 6.89 -4.92 7.95
N LYS A 15 5.87 -5.53 7.33
CA LYS A 15 5.86 -5.98 5.93
C LYS A 15 5.68 -4.78 4.99
N VAL A 16 6.65 -4.53 4.13
CA VAL A 16 6.55 -3.53 3.05
C VAL A 16 6.09 -4.22 1.76
N VAL A 17 5.05 -3.69 1.12
CA VAL A 17 4.54 -4.18 -0.17
C VAL A 17 4.83 -3.14 -1.24
N ILE A 18 5.51 -3.54 -2.31
CA ILE A 18 5.94 -2.64 -3.40
C ILE A 18 5.26 -3.08 -4.70
N PHE A 19 4.57 -2.16 -5.37
CA PHE A 19 3.94 -2.38 -6.67
C PHE A 19 4.63 -1.55 -7.76
N PRO A 20 5.68 -2.08 -8.42
CA PRO A 20 6.52 -1.30 -9.33
C PRO A 20 5.79 -0.80 -10.60
N HIS A 21 4.63 -1.37 -10.92
CA HIS A 21 3.84 -1.01 -12.10
C HIS A 21 2.83 0.12 -11.82
N ILE A 22 2.56 0.43 -10.55
CA ILE A 22 1.63 1.49 -10.16
C ILE A 22 2.45 2.78 -10.01
N LYS A 23 2.70 3.44 -11.14
CA LYS A 23 3.63 4.57 -11.23
C LYS A 23 3.21 5.83 -10.46
N GLU A 24 1.92 5.95 -10.10
CA GLU A 24 1.36 7.18 -9.50
C GLU A 24 1.01 7.06 -8.01
N PHE A 25 1.41 5.99 -7.33
CA PHE A 25 1.16 5.85 -5.89
C PHE A 25 2.46 5.94 -5.09
N PRO A 26 2.77 7.09 -4.44
CA PRO A 26 3.97 7.21 -3.63
C PRO A 26 3.89 6.28 -2.43
N LEU A 27 5.06 5.97 -1.84
CA LEU A 27 5.15 5.25 -0.58
C LEU A 27 4.22 5.92 0.45
N THR A 28 3.19 5.19 0.88
CA THR A 28 2.09 5.71 1.70
C THR A 28 1.95 4.81 2.93
N ALA A 29 1.90 5.41 4.11
CA ALA A 29 1.68 4.65 5.34
C ALA A 29 0.26 4.06 5.38
N LEU A 30 0.08 2.90 6.01
CA LEU A 30 -1.24 2.26 6.11
C LEU A 30 -2.28 3.16 6.79
N SER A 31 -1.86 3.99 7.74
CA SER A 31 -2.69 5.00 8.41
C SER A 31 -3.24 6.05 7.45
N ASP A 32 -2.49 6.40 6.41
CA ASP A 32 -2.83 7.48 5.47
C ASP A 32 -3.77 6.97 4.36
N LEU A 33 -3.94 5.65 4.26
CA LEU A 33 -4.93 5.06 3.36
C LEU A 33 -6.35 5.47 3.75
N LYS A 34 -6.61 5.83 5.01
CA LYS A 34 -7.94 6.33 5.43
C LYS A 34 -8.39 7.55 4.60
N ASP A 35 -7.45 8.38 4.18
CA ASP A 35 -7.72 9.62 3.45
C ASP A 35 -7.58 9.42 1.93
N LYS A 36 -6.58 8.63 1.51
CA LYS A 36 -6.28 8.42 0.08
C LYS A 36 -7.11 7.30 -0.56
N LEU A 37 -7.30 6.19 0.14
CA LEU A 37 -7.95 4.97 -0.33
C LEU A 37 -8.83 4.38 0.79
N PRO A 38 -9.90 5.09 1.20
CA PRO A 38 -10.70 4.71 2.37
C PRO A 38 -11.29 3.30 2.28
N THR A 39 -11.60 2.82 1.06
CA THR A 39 -12.12 1.46 0.84
C THR A 39 -11.06 0.40 1.10
N VAL A 40 -9.80 0.66 0.75
CA VAL A 40 -8.65 -0.21 1.06
C VAL A 40 -8.38 -0.19 2.57
N TYR A 41 -8.41 0.99 3.20
CA TYR A 41 -8.21 1.14 4.64
C TYR A 41 -9.24 0.34 5.45
N ALA A 42 -10.50 0.35 5.03
CA ALA A 42 -11.57 -0.42 5.67
C ALA A 42 -11.38 -1.94 5.61
N LYS A 43 -10.49 -2.45 4.73
CA LYS A 43 -10.16 -3.87 4.61
C LYS A 43 -8.94 -4.28 5.44
N LEU A 44 -8.22 -3.33 6.05
CA LEU A 44 -7.11 -3.64 6.94
C LEU A 44 -7.61 -4.39 8.18
N GLU A 45 -6.86 -5.40 8.61
CA GLU A 45 -7.16 -6.16 9.81
C GLU A 45 -6.20 -5.72 10.92
N ASN A 46 -6.74 -5.14 12.00
CA ASN A 46 -5.93 -4.55 13.08
C ASN A 46 -4.89 -3.52 12.58
N GLY A 47 -5.22 -2.80 11.49
CA GLY A 47 -4.30 -1.84 10.86
C GLY A 47 -3.17 -2.48 10.05
N LEU A 48 -3.20 -3.80 9.85
CA LEU A 48 -2.21 -4.55 9.08
C LEU A 48 -2.70 -4.85 7.67
N TRP A 49 -1.75 -4.90 6.74
CA TRP A 49 -2.01 -5.32 5.37
C TRP A 49 -2.34 -6.81 5.30
N ASN A 50 -3.41 -7.14 4.59
CA ASN A 50 -3.89 -8.51 4.38
C ASN A 50 -4.35 -8.70 2.92
N SER A 51 -4.75 -9.92 2.58
CA SER A 51 -5.18 -10.28 1.22
C SER A 51 -6.43 -9.52 0.74
N GLU A 52 -7.33 -9.11 1.63
CA GLU A 52 -8.54 -8.37 1.26
C GLU A 52 -8.23 -6.91 0.94
N ALA A 53 -7.36 -6.28 1.72
CA ALA A 53 -6.83 -4.95 1.42
C ALA A 53 -6.04 -4.96 0.10
N GLU A 54 -5.27 -6.00 -0.17
CA GLU A 54 -4.53 -6.14 -1.43
C GLU A 54 -5.46 -6.25 -2.65
N LYS A 55 -6.49 -7.10 -2.58
CA LYS A 55 -7.48 -7.22 -3.66
C LYS A 55 -8.17 -5.90 -3.93
N GLU A 56 -8.60 -5.20 -2.89
CA GLU A 56 -9.26 -3.90 -3.04
C GLU A 56 -8.30 -2.83 -3.58
N PHE A 57 -7.04 -2.84 -3.14
CA PHE A 57 -6.02 -1.94 -3.65
C PHE A 57 -5.76 -2.17 -5.14
N LEU A 58 -5.61 -3.42 -5.57
CA LEU A 58 -5.45 -3.76 -6.98
C LEU A 58 -6.69 -3.38 -7.79
N ARG A 59 -7.90 -3.57 -7.25
CA ARG A 59 -9.15 -3.18 -7.91
C ARG A 59 -9.24 -1.67 -8.14
N VAL A 60 -8.79 -0.85 -7.19
CA VAL A 60 -8.85 0.61 -7.31
C VAL A 60 -7.68 1.17 -8.13
N MET A 61 -6.51 0.54 -8.07
CA MET A 61 -5.28 1.09 -8.66
C MET A 61 -4.90 0.50 -10.03
N LEU A 62 -5.46 -0.65 -10.40
CA LEU A 62 -5.30 -1.17 -11.76
C LEU A 62 -6.49 -0.69 -12.60
N PRO A 63 -6.25 0.00 -13.73
CA PRO A 63 -7.31 0.23 -14.69
C PRO A 63 -7.85 -1.13 -15.15
N GLU A 64 -9.18 -1.28 -15.19
CA GLU A 64 -9.77 -2.37 -15.96
C GLU A 64 -9.22 -2.25 -17.38
N GLY A 65 -8.62 -3.34 -17.87
CA GLY A 65 -7.94 -3.37 -19.17
C GLY A 65 -8.86 -3.06 -20.35
#